data_AF-A0A970DHV8-F1
#
_entry.id   AF-A0A970DHV8-F1
#
_cell.length_a   1.000
_cell.length_b   1.000
_cell.length_c   1.000
_cell.angle_alpha   90.00
_cell.angle_beta   90.00
_cell.angle_gamma   90.00
#
_symmetry.space_group_name_H-M   'P 1'
#
loop_
_entity.id
_entity.type
_entity.pdbx_description
1 polymer ?
#
loop_
_entity_poly.entity_id
_entity_poly.type
_entity_poly.pdbx_seq_one_letter_code
_entity_poly.pdbx_strand_id
1 'polypeptide(L)'
;MNKRVSIIIFALIVIGASVGYYIWESGSYVAKVGNHKILNHEYTFFLRTQKKNAEAEAGAFSEKEIRELWESPAGGEDPVAIIMNRALENAKEFKIQLIMAERENFRLSDSELSQIRQSIDNLLDDRESASIILKDLGLNPAQYKDMIIKRKLVEKYVDNYLRTHNVEMSQYIVKLEEWKNDPAFNLVKNERVLQKVTNKSMILPK
;
A
#
# COMPACT_ATOMS: atom_id res chain seq x y z
N MET A 1 26.73 37.65 -20.08
CA MET A 1 25.49 36.90 -20.38
C MET A 1 24.31 37.86 -20.26
N ASN A 2 23.50 38.01 -21.32
CA ASN A 2 22.42 38.99 -21.35
C ASN A 2 21.29 38.59 -20.40
N LYS A 3 20.74 39.54 -19.61
CA LYS A 3 19.65 39.28 -18.66
C LYS A 3 18.46 38.53 -19.29
N ARG A 4 18.14 38.81 -20.56
CA ARG A 4 17.09 38.12 -21.32
C ARG A 4 17.42 36.65 -21.61
N VAL A 5 18.68 36.33 -21.91
CA VAL A 5 19.15 34.95 -22.14
C VAL A 5 19.13 34.16 -20.82
N SER A 6 19.53 34.78 -19.70
CA SER A 6 19.44 34.15 -18.37
C SER A 6 18.01 33.84 -17.94
N ILE A 7 17.04 34.71 -18.24
CA ILE A 7 15.61 34.50 -17.93
C ILE A 7 15.04 33.32 -18.73
N ILE A 8 15.38 33.20 -20.02
CA ILE A 8 14.91 32.09 -20.86
C ILE A 8 15.49 30.76 -20.37
N ILE A 9 16.78 30.71 -20.03
CA ILE A 9 17.43 29.50 -19.49
C ILE A 9 16.77 29.09 -18.17
N PHE A 10 16.53 30.05 -17.26
CA PHE A 10 15.87 29.78 -15.99
C PHE A 10 14.44 29.25 -16.17
N ALA A 11 13.66 29.85 -17.06
CA ALA A 11 12.30 29.38 -17.37
C ALA A 11 12.28 27.95 -17.91
N LEU A 12 13.23 27.59 -18.79
CA LEU A 12 13.37 26.24 -19.32
C LEU A 12 13.73 25.21 -18.24
N ILE A 13 14.60 25.57 -17.29
CA ILE A 13 14.96 24.71 -16.15
C ILE A 13 13.74 24.47 -15.25
N VAL A 14 12.98 25.53 -14.94
CA VAL A 14 11.77 25.42 -14.12
C VAL A 14 10.73 24.52 -14.80
N ILE A 15 10.48 24.72 -16.09
CA ILE A 15 9.57 23.87 -16.87
C ILE A 15 10.05 22.41 -16.88
N GLY A 16 11.34 22.17 -17.14
CA GLY A 16 11.93 20.83 -17.12
C GLY A 16 11.81 20.15 -15.75
N ALA A 17 12.06 20.89 -14.67
CA ALA A 17 11.90 20.40 -13.31
C ALA A 17 10.43 20.09 -12.98
N SER A 18 9.48 20.95 -13.39
CA SER A 18 8.04 20.72 -13.21
C SER A 18 7.55 19.49 -13.97
N VAL A 19 7.97 19.32 -15.23
CA VAL A 19 7.64 18.14 -16.04
C VAL A 19 8.27 16.88 -15.46
N GLY A 20 9.54 16.93 -15.08
CA GLY A 20 10.24 15.82 -14.42
C GLY A 20 9.57 15.42 -13.10
N TYR A 21 9.19 16.41 -12.28
CA TYR A 21 8.44 16.21 -11.04
C TYR A 21 7.09 15.56 -11.30
N TYR A 22 6.31 16.04 -12.28
CA TYR A 22 5.02 15.45 -12.63
C TYR A 22 5.12 13.99 -13.10
N ILE A 23 6.12 13.67 -13.92
CA ILE A 23 6.37 12.29 -14.39
C ILE A 23 6.78 11.38 -13.24
N TRP A 24 7.67 11.84 -12.36
CA TRP A 24 8.11 11.08 -11.19
C TRP A 24 6.97 10.87 -10.19
N GLU A 25 6.25 11.94 -9.87
CA GLU A 25 5.11 11.93 -8.95
C GLU A 25 4.02 10.97 -9.43
N SER A 26 3.65 11.05 -10.71
CA SER A 26 2.67 10.17 -11.35
C SER A 26 3.10 8.70 -11.48
N GLY A 27 4.37 8.37 -11.21
CA GLY A 27 4.90 7.00 -11.20
C GLY A 27 4.91 6.32 -9.82
N SER A 28 4.65 7.07 -8.75
CA SER A 28 4.89 6.64 -7.37
C SER A 28 3.68 6.06 -6.63
N TYR A 29 2.48 6.15 -7.23
CA TYR A 29 1.22 5.73 -6.62
C TYR A 29 0.32 4.98 -7.61
N VAL A 30 -0.41 4.00 -7.09
CA VAL A 30 -1.37 3.19 -7.87
C VAL A 30 -2.77 3.78 -7.87
N ALA A 31 -3.12 4.56 -6.85
CA ALA A 31 -4.42 5.20 -6.71
C ALA A 31 -4.36 6.35 -5.70
N LYS A 32 -5.44 7.10 -5.59
CA LYS A 32 -5.67 8.09 -4.53
C LYS A 32 -7.00 7.81 -3.83
N VAL A 33 -7.04 8.11 -2.54
CA VAL A 33 -8.25 8.16 -1.71
C VAL A 33 -8.39 9.61 -1.27
N GLY A 34 -9.34 10.34 -1.87
CA GLY A 34 -9.35 11.80 -1.79
C GLY A 34 -8.04 12.39 -2.34
N ASN A 35 -7.33 13.18 -1.53
CA ASN A 35 -6.03 13.77 -1.89
C ASN A 35 -4.83 12.90 -1.50
N HIS A 36 -5.05 11.79 -0.82
CA HIS A 36 -3.99 10.94 -0.28
C HIS A 36 -3.64 9.81 -1.24
N LYS A 37 -2.35 9.63 -1.49
CA LYS A 37 -1.86 8.58 -2.40
C LYS A 37 -1.83 7.22 -1.70
N ILE A 38 -2.20 6.19 -2.45
CA ILE A 38 -1.82 4.80 -2.20
C ILE A 38 -0.53 4.55 -2.97
N LEU A 39 0.59 4.49 -2.25
CA LEU A 39 1.92 4.33 -2.82
C LEU A 39 2.08 2.92 -3.40
N ASN A 40 3.02 2.77 -4.34
CA ASN A 40 3.26 1.48 -4.99
C ASN A 40 3.54 0.35 -4.00
N HIS A 41 4.35 0.60 -2.98
CA HIS A 41 4.71 -0.41 -1.98
C HIS A 41 3.58 -0.71 -0.99
N GLU A 42 2.71 0.26 -0.70
CA GLU A 42 1.52 0.04 0.13
C GLU A 42 0.58 -0.94 -0.57
N TYR A 43 0.30 -0.71 -1.85
CA TYR A 43 -0.49 -1.63 -2.65
C TYR A 43 0.19 -3.00 -2.84
N THR A 44 1.50 -3.01 -3.09
CA THR A 44 2.27 -4.26 -3.25
C THR A 44 2.18 -5.13 -1.99
N PHE A 45 2.26 -4.53 -0.81
CA PHE A 45 2.10 -5.24 0.46
C PHE A 45 0.75 -5.96 0.54
N PHE A 46 -0.35 -5.26 0.26
CA PHE A 46 -1.69 -5.88 0.27
C PHE A 46 -1.85 -6.93 -0.83
N LEU A 47 -1.36 -6.67 -2.04
CA LEU A 47 -1.45 -7.61 -3.15
C LEU A 47 -0.74 -8.92 -2.85
N ARG A 48 0.50 -8.85 -2.35
CA ARG A 48 1.31 -10.03 -2.03
C ARG A 48 0.77 -10.82 -0.85
N THR A 49 0.24 -10.12 0.16
CA THR A 49 -0.44 -10.76 1.30
C THR A 49 -1.69 -11.49 0.85
N GLN A 50 -2.55 -10.86 0.04
CA GLN A 50 -3.77 -11.48 -0.47
C GLN A 50 -3.47 -12.69 -1.36
N LYS A 51 -2.47 -12.59 -2.22
CA LYS A 51 -1.97 -13.71 -3.03
C LYS A 51 -1.57 -14.91 -2.15
N LYS A 52 -0.71 -14.69 -1.15
CA LYS A 52 -0.23 -15.75 -0.27
C LYS A 52 -1.35 -16.39 0.55
N ASN A 53 -2.30 -15.60 1.02
CA ASN A 53 -3.47 -16.11 1.73
C ASN A 53 -4.34 -16.98 0.81
N ALA A 54 -4.62 -16.52 -0.41
CA ALA A 54 -5.38 -17.31 -1.39
C ALA A 54 -4.67 -18.62 -1.76
N GLU A 55 -3.34 -18.60 -1.93
CA GLU A 55 -2.52 -19.80 -2.15
C GLU A 55 -2.63 -20.78 -0.98
N ALA A 56 -2.52 -20.30 0.25
CA ALA A 56 -2.64 -21.13 1.45
C ALA A 56 -4.06 -21.68 1.64
N GLU A 57 -5.10 -20.88 1.40
CA GLU A 57 -6.51 -21.28 1.46
C GLU A 57 -6.85 -22.34 0.41
N ALA A 58 -6.24 -22.26 -0.78
CA ALA A 58 -6.38 -23.25 -1.84
C ALA A 58 -5.49 -24.50 -1.64
N GLY A 59 -4.62 -24.51 -0.62
CA GLY A 59 -3.64 -25.58 -0.41
C GLY A 59 -2.58 -25.66 -1.51
N ALA A 60 -2.31 -24.57 -2.22
CA ALA A 60 -1.35 -24.49 -3.30
C ALA A 60 0.05 -24.14 -2.76
N PHE A 61 0.93 -25.14 -2.66
CA PHE A 61 2.27 -24.98 -2.07
C PHE A 61 3.40 -25.21 -3.07
N SER A 62 3.16 -25.99 -4.13
CA SER A 62 4.09 -26.18 -5.23
C SER A 62 3.88 -25.14 -6.34
N GLU A 63 4.92 -24.87 -7.13
CA GLU A 63 4.78 -23.94 -8.26
C GLU A 63 3.71 -24.37 -9.25
N LYS A 64 3.51 -25.68 -9.42
CA LYS A 64 2.48 -26.23 -10.32
C LYS A 64 1.08 -25.89 -9.80
N GLU A 65 0.80 -26.16 -8.53
CA GLU A 65 -0.50 -25.85 -7.91
C GLU A 65 -0.77 -24.35 -7.92
N ILE A 66 0.26 -23.53 -7.65
CA ILE A 66 0.16 -22.07 -7.71
C ILE A 66 -0.17 -21.61 -9.14
N ARG A 67 0.49 -22.16 -10.17
CA ARG A 67 0.16 -21.84 -11.58
C ARG A 67 -1.28 -22.23 -11.90
N GLU A 68 -1.69 -23.44 -11.57
CA GLU A 68 -3.06 -23.92 -11.81
C GLU A 68 -4.11 -23.04 -11.14
N LEU A 69 -3.87 -22.59 -9.90
CA LEU A 69 -4.75 -21.66 -9.18
C LEU A 69 -4.97 -20.34 -9.91
N TRP A 70 -3.90 -19.73 -10.43
CA TRP A 70 -3.96 -18.40 -11.02
C TRP A 70 -4.26 -18.40 -12.52
N GLU A 71 -3.95 -19.48 -13.24
CA GLU A 71 -4.15 -19.60 -14.68
C GLU A 71 -5.49 -20.23 -15.05
N SER A 72 -6.15 -20.93 -14.12
CA SER A 72 -7.43 -21.60 -14.35
C SER A 72 -8.58 -20.83 -13.68
N PRO A 73 -9.42 -20.10 -14.43
CA PRO A 73 -10.57 -19.40 -13.87
C PRO A 73 -11.59 -20.40 -13.32
N ALA A 74 -11.73 -20.46 -11.98
CA ALA A 74 -12.88 -21.12 -11.37
C ALA A 74 -14.09 -20.18 -11.45
N GLY A 75 -15.17 -20.57 -12.15
CA GLY A 75 -16.41 -19.80 -12.17
C GLY A 75 -16.46 -18.62 -13.16
N GLY A 76 -15.53 -18.53 -14.12
CA GLY A 76 -15.59 -17.57 -15.23
C GLY A 76 -15.05 -16.16 -14.95
N GLU A 77 -14.59 -15.89 -13.73
CA GLU A 77 -13.91 -14.64 -13.36
C GLU A 77 -12.38 -14.82 -13.34
N ASP A 78 -11.62 -13.80 -13.77
CA ASP A 78 -10.15 -13.83 -13.72
C ASP A 78 -9.67 -13.74 -12.26
N PRO A 79 -9.07 -14.80 -11.69
CA PRO A 79 -8.63 -14.82 -10.29
C PRO A 79 -7.59 -13.74 -9.99
N VAL A 80 -6.80 -13.34 -11.01
CA VAL A 80 -5.86 -12.23 -10.91
C VAL A 80 -6.61 -10.91 -10.69
N ALA A 81 -7.67 -10.66 -11.45
CA ALA A 81 -8.48 -9.45 -11.31
C ALA A 81 -9.18 -9.38 -9.96
N ILE A 82 -9.69 -10.51 -9.46
CA ILE A 82 -10.31 -10.61 -8.13
C ILE A 82 -9.33 -10.17 -7.03
N ILE A 83 -8.13 -10.74 -7.02
CA ILE A 83 -7.14 -10.45 -5.98
C ILE A 83 -6.58 -9.04 -6.11
N MET A 84 -6.41 -8.53 -7.33
CA MET A 84 -6.03 -7.14 -7.57
C MET A 84 -7.06 -6.15 -6.99
N ASN A 85 -8.35 -6.41 -7.22
CA ASN A 85 -9.43 -5.58 -6.70
C ASN A 85 -9.52 -5.67 -5.16
N ARG A 86 -9.45 -6.88 -4.59
CA ARG A 86 -9.45 -7.07 -3.13
C ARG A 86 -8.25 -6.37 -2.47
N ALA A 87 -7.06 -6.47 -3.06
CA ALA A 87 -5.88 -5.77 -2.56
C ALA A 87 -6.05 -4.25 -2.59
N LEU A 88 -6.71 -3.71 -3.63
CA LEU A 88 -6.96 -2.28 -3.76
C LEU A 88 -8.01 -1.79 -2.75
N GLU A 89 -9.05 -2.57 -2.49
CA GLU A 89 -10.03 -2.27 -1.44
C GLU A 89 -9.39 -2.31 -0.04
N ASN A 90 -8.56 -3.31 0.25
CA ASN A 90 -7.82 -3.37 1.52
C ASN A 90 -6.86 -2.16 1.66
N ALA A 91 -6.19 -1.78 0.58
CA ALA A 91 -5.32 -0.61 0.58
C ALA A 91 -6.12 0.69 0.77
N LYS A 92 -7.32 0.80 0.19
CA LYS A 92 -8.24 1.93 0.39
C LYS A 92 -8.67 2.02 1.85
N GLU A 93 -9.14 0.92 2.43
CA GLU A 93 -9.58 0.85 3.82
C GLU A 93 -8.47 1.27 4.79
N PHE A 94 -7.28 0.68 4.62
CA PHE A 94 -6.10 1.03 5.41
C PHE A 94 -5.71 2.51 5.25
N LYS A 95 -5.82 3.04 4.03
CA LYS A 95 -5.54 4.45 3.75
C LYS A 95 -6.55 5.36 4.46
N ILE A 96 -7.83 5.01 4.47
CA ILE A 96 -8.87 5.77 5.19
C ILE A 96 -8.54 5.83 6.68
N GLN A 97 -8.16 4.71 7.30
CA GLN A 97 -7.80 4.68 8.72
C GLN A 97 -6.60 5.57 9.03
N LEU A 98 -5.58 5.59 8.15
CA LEU A 98 -4.46 6.52 8.28
C LEU A 98 -4.90 7.99 8.14
N ILE A 99 -5.79 8.30 7.21
CA ILE A 99 -6.34 9.66 7.04
C ILE A 99 -7.12 10.09 8.29
N MET A 100 -7.91 9.18 8.87
CA MET A 100 -8.67 9.49 10.09
C MET A 100 -7.76 9.72 11.30
N ALA A 101 -6.74 8.88 11.48
CA ALA A 101 -5.70 9.11 12.48
C ALA A 101 -5.00 10.47 12.28
N GLU A 102 -4.67 10.83 11.03
CA GLU A 102 -4.05 12.12 10.70
C GLU A 102 -4.98 13.30 11.03
N ARG A 103 -6.27 13.22 10.66
CA ARG A 103 -7.28 14.27 10.94
C ARG A 103 -7.45 14.54 12.43
N GLU A 104 -7.30 13.51 13.25
CA GLU A 104 -7.37 13.60 14.72
C GLU A 104 -6.01 13.95 15.36
N ASN A 105 -4.97 14.22 14.55
CA ASN A 105 -3.60 14.41 15.01
C ASN A 105 -3.07 13.23 15.86
N PHE A 106 -3.61 12.04 15.63
CA PHE A 106 -3.21 10.82 16.33
C PHE A 106 -1.86 10.33 15.80
N ARG A 107 -0.93 10.09 16.72
CA ARG A 107 0.45 9.72 16.39
C ARG A 107 0.99 8.67 17.35
N LEU A 108 1.97 7.90 16.87
CA LEU A 108 2.87 7.15 17.74
C LEU A 108 3.79 8.14 18.46
N SER A 109 4.06 7.89 19.73
CA SER A 109 5.08 8.62 20.49
C SER A 109 6.48 8.27 19.99
N ASP A 110 7.46 9.12 20.29
CA ASP A 110 8.86 8.89 19.91
C ASP A 110 9.41 7.58 20.48
N SER A 111 9.02 7.24 21.71
CA SER A 111 9.39 5.98 22.36
C SER A 111 8.84 4.77 21.60
N GLU A 112 7.54 4.78 21.26
CA GLU A 112 6.91 3.71 20.48
C GLU A 112 7.55 3.58 19.10
N LEU A 113 7.80 4.70 18.41
CA LEU A 113 8.47 4.70 17.11
C LEU A 113 9.88 4.11 17.21
N SER A 114 10.64 4.45 18.24
CA SER A 114 11.98 3.92 18.46
C SER A 114 11.95 2.41 18.72
N GLN A 115 11.04 1.95 19.57
CA GLN A 115 10.86 0.53 19.88
C GLN A 115 10.47 -0.27 18.63
N ILE A 116 9.49 0.20 17.87
CA ILE A 116 9.05 -0.43 16.62
C ILE A 116 10.21 -0.52 15.63
N ARG A 117 10.96 0.57 15.44
CA ARG A 117 12.12 0.59 14.54
C ARG A 117 13.17 -0.42 14.97
N GLN A 118 13.52 -0.46 16.25
CA GLN A 118 14.49 -1.41 16.78
C GLN A 118 14.01 -2.85 16.60
N SER A 119 12.73 -3.15 16.85
CA SER A 119 12.19 -4.49 16.61
C SER A 119 12.26 -4.90 15.14
N ILE A 120 11.99 -3.98 14.21
CA ILE A 120 12.11 -4.23 12.77
C ILE A 120 13.58 -4.42 12.37
N ASP A 121 14.49 -3.60 12.90
CA ASP A 121 15.91 -3.70 12.58
C ASP A 121 16.48 -5.04 13.07
N ASN A 122 16.16 -5.46 14.30
CA ASN A 122 16.53 -6.77 14.81
C ASN A 122 15.95 -7.93 13.98
N LEU A 123 14.71 -7.80 13.49
CA LEU A 123 14.10 -8.80 12.60
C LEU A 123 14.82 -8.88 11.25
N LEU A 124 15.30 -7.74 10.74
CA LEU A 124 15.95 -7.65 9.44
C LEU A 124 17.47 -7.93 9.47
N ASP A 125 18.08 -8.00 10.66
CA ASP A 125 19.49 -8.34 10.84
C ASP A 125 19.79 -9.80 10.48
N ASP A 126 18.82 -10.71 10.66
CA ASP A 126 18.91 -12.07 10.14
C ASP A 126 18.68 -12.08 8.63
N ARG A 127 19.78 -12.14 7.86
CA ARG A 127 19.76 -12.04 6.39
C ARG A 127 18.88 -13.08 5.71
N GLU A 128 18.80 -14.30 6.25
CA GLU A 128 18.02 -15.37 5.62
C GLU A 128 16.52 -15.11 5.81
N SER A 129 16.10 -14.93 7.07
CA SER A 129 14.70 -14.61 7.41
C SER A 129 14.24 -13.30 6.76
N ALA A 130 15.08 -12.26 6.78
CA ALA A 130 14.79 -10.98 6.14
C ALA A 130 14.60 -11.13 4.63
N SER A 131 15.48 -11.87 3.96
CA SER A 131 15.38 -12.11 2.52
C SER A 131 14.07 -12.82 2.15
N ILE A 132 13.63 -13.81 2.94
CA ILE A 132 12.38 -14.53 2.70
C ILE A 132 11.18 -13.58 2.82
N ILE A 133 11.07 -12.85 3.94
CA ILE A 133 9.95 -11.94 4.22
C ILE A 133 9.87 -10.84 3.14
N LEU A 134 11.00 -10.21 2.85
CA LEU A 134 11.08 -9.10 1.90
C LEU A 134 10.77 -9.56 0.47
N LYS A 135 11.26 -10.74 0.07
CA LYS A 135 10.97 -11.32 -1.24
C LYS A 135 9.49 -11.69 -1.39
N ASP A 136 8.91 -12.33 -0.37
CA ASP A 136 7.50 -12.73 -0.38
C ASP A 136 6.56 -11.53 -0.45
N LEU A 137 6.89 -10.45 0.27
CA LEU A 137 6.12 -9.21 0.25
C LEU A 137 6.48 -8.29 -0.94
N GLY A 138 7.55 -8.59 -1.68
CA GLY A 138 8.04 -7.74 -2.77
C GLY A 138 8.48 -6.35 -2.32
N LEU A 139 9.02 -6.23 -1.10
CA LEU A 139 9.41 -4.97 -0.48
C LEU A 139 10.92 -4.92 -0.20
N ASN A 140 11.48 -3.72 -0.18
CA ASN A 140 12.81 -3.49 0.41
C ASN A 140 12.69 -3.18 1.93
N PRO A 141 13.81 -3.19 2.68
CA PRO A 141 13.80 -2.93 4.13
C PRO A 141 13.09 -1.64 4.56
N ALA A 142 13.29 -0.54 3.80
CA ALA A 142 12.68 0.75 4.12
C ALA A 142 11.17 0.74 3.88
N GLN A 143 10.71 0.11 2.80
CA GLN A 143 9.28 -0.05 2.49
C GLN A 143 8.59 -0.96 3.50
N TYR A 144 9.24 -2.06 3.90
CA TYR A 144 8.74 -2.93 4.95
C TYR A 144 8.60 -2.16 6.26
N LYS A 145 9.65 -1.43 6.67
CA LYS A 145 9.64 -0.59 7.87
C LYS A 145 8.49 0.43 7.86
N ASP A 146 8.30 1.12 6.74
CA ASP A 146 7.19 2.06 6.56
C ASP A 146 5.82 1.38 6.73
N MET A 147 5.61 0.21 6.13
CA MET A 147 4.36 -0.54 6.26
C MET A 147 4.08 -0.97 7.70
N ILE A 148 5.09 -1.49 8.40
CA ILE A 148 4.92 -1.93 9.79
C ILE A 148 4.62 -0.74 10.70
N ILE A 149 5.31 0.39 10.54
CA ILE A 149 5.03 1.60 11.34
C ILE A 149 3.59 2.09 11.10
N LYS A 150 3.16 2.17 9.83
CA LYS A 150 1.77 2.55 9.51
C LYS A 150 0.75 1.58 10.08
N ARG A 151 1.03 0.27 10.02
CA ARG A 151 0.15 -0.75 10.60
C ARG A 151 0.02 -0.58 12.10
N LYS A 152 1.13 -0.33 12.80
CA LYS A 152 1.12 -0.04 14.24
C LYS A 152 0.39 1.25 14.60
N LEU A 153 0.49 2.29 13.78
CA LEU A 153 -0.30 3.50 13.95
C LEU A 153 -1.80 3.22 13.82
N VAL A 154 -2.20 2.47 12.80
CA VAL A 154 -3.61 2.09 12.57
C VAL A 154 -4.13 1.20 13.71
N GLU A 155 -3.40 0.14 14.09
CA GLU A 155 -3.75 -0.72 15.24
C GLU A 155 -4.03 0.13 16.50
N LYS A 156 -3.08 1.01 16.85
CA LYS A 156 -3.21 1.89 18.02
C LYS A 156 -4.36 2.90 17.89
N TYR A 157 -4.59 3.43 16.69
CA TYR A 157 -5.69 4.36 16.42
C TYR A 157 -7.04 3.67 16.60
N VAL A 158 -7.21 2.47 16.06
CA VAL A 158 -8.42 1.66 16.21
C VAL A 158 -8.66 1.36 17.69
N ASP A 159 -7.65 0.86 18.42
CA ASP A 159 -7.77 0.58 19.85
C ASP A 159 -8.16 1.83 20.65
N ASN A 160 -7.56 2.98 20.33
CA ASN A 160 -7.92 4.23 20.96
C ASN A 160 -9.37 4.62 20.63
N TYR A 161 -9.78 4.52 19.36
CA TYR A 161 -11.13 4.85 18.92
C TYR A 161 -12.18 4.02 19.66
N LEU A 162 -11.98 2.69 19.75
CA LEU A 162 -12.89 1.78 20.45
C LEU A 162 -13.05 2.19 21.92
N ARG A 163 -11.92 2.47 22.60
CA ARG A 163 -11.89 2.87 24.00
C ARG A 163 -12.54 4.24 24.24
N THR A 164 -12.25 5.24 23.42
CA THR A 164 -12.75 6.61 23.64
C THR A 164 -14.22 6.76 23.29
N HIS A 165 -14.71 6.00 22.31
CA HIS A 165 -16.12 6.02 21.92
C HIS A 165 -16.96 4.97 22.64
N ASN A 166 -16.33 4.08 23.42
CA ASN A 166 -16.97 2.96 24.12
C ASN A 166 -17.81 2.10 23.16
N VAL A 167 -17.18 1.68 22.06
CA VAL A 167 -17.80 0.87 21.00
C VAL A 167 -17.03 -0.43 20.79
N GLU A 168 -17.74 -1.43 20.31
CA GLU A 168 -17.18 -2.73 19.92
C GLU A 168 -16.61 -2.70 18.50
N MET A 169 -15.73 -3.66 18.19
CA MET A 169 -15.11 -3.78 16.86
C MET A 169 -16.16 -3.89 15.74
N SER A 170 -17.28 -4.57 15.97
CA SER A 170 -18.37 -4.69 14.99
C SER A 170 -18.98 -3.33 14.61
N GLN A 171 -19.11 -2.42 15.59
CA GLN A 171 -19.60 -1.05 15.35
C GLN A 171 -18.55 -0.21 14.63
N TYR A 172 -17.25 -0.40 14.93
CA TYR A 172 -16.17 0.25 14.20
C TYR A 172 -16.12 -0.18 12.74
N ILE A 173 -16.34 -1.47 12.45
CA ILE A 173 -16.41 -1.98 11.07
C ILE A 173 -17.56 -1.31 10.30
N VAL A 174 -18.73 -1.15 10.92
CA VAL A 174 -19.84 -0.39 10.30
C VAL A 174 -19.41 1.05 10.02
N LYS A 175 -18.72 1.69 10.97
CA LYS A 175 -18.22 3.06 10.78
C LYS A 175 -17.20 3.17 9.65
N LEU A 176 -16.35 2.18 9.50
CA LEU A 176 -15.36 2.10 8.44
C LEU A 176 -16.03 1.93 7.07
N GLU A 177 -17.10 1.14 6.98
CA GLU A 177 -17.92 1.04 5.77
C GLU A 177 -18.63 2.35 5.44
N GLU A 178 -19.10 3.11 6.44
CA GLU A 178 -19.62 4.47 6.20
C GLU A 178 -18.54 5.37 5.57
N TRP A 179 -17.33 5.38 6.11
CA TRP A 179 -16.22 6.15 5.53
C TRP A 179 -15.83 5.67 4.14
N LYS A 180 -15.84 4.35 3.88
CA LYS A 180 -15.52 3.80 2.54
C LYS A 180 -16.49 4.27 1.47
N ASN A 181 -17.73 4.56 1.83
CA ASN A 181 -18.80 5.02 0.93
C ASN A 181 -18.97 6.54 0.89
N ASP A 182 -18.25 7.29 1.74
CA ASP A 182 -18.24 8.75 1.69
C ASP A 182 -17.49 9.23 0.43
N PRO A 183 -18.10 10.11 -0.39
CA PRO A 183 -17.47 10.64 -1.61
C PRO A 183 -16.09 11.28 -1.40
N ALA A 184 -15.80 11.79 -0.20
CA ALA A 184 -14.48 12.34 0.14
C ALA A 184 -13.36 11.29 0.08
N PHE A 185 -13.71 10.00 0.17
CA PHE A 185 -12.79 8.87 0.10
C PHE A 185 -12.95 8.05 -1.18
N ASN A 186 -13.57 8.62 -2.22
CA ASN A 186 -13.63 7.99 -3.53
C ASN A 186 -12.23 7.65 -4.05
N LEU A 187 -12.13 6.46 -4.62
CA LEU A 187 -10.88 5.92 -5.15
C LEU A 187 -10.66 6.42 -6.58
N VAL A 188 -9.54 7.07 -6.83
CA VAL A 188 -9.11 7.49 -8.17
C VAL A 188 -7.89 6.68 -8.57
N LYS A 189 -8.07 5.72 -9.49
CA LYS A 189 -7.00 4.81 -9.93
C LYS A 189 -6.01 5.51 -10.87
N ASN A 190 -4.73 5.19 -10.72
CA ASN A 190 -3.69 5.50 -11.69
C ASN A 190 -3.45 4.25 -12.54
N GLU A 191 -4.31 4.05 -13.55
CA GLU A 191 -4.36 2.80 -14.33
C GLU A 191 -3.00 2.40 -14.90
N ARG A 192 -2.22 3.37 -15.39
CA ARG A 192 -0.88 3.13 -15.93
C ARG A 192 0.06 2.50 -14.89
N VAL A 193 0.07 3.01 -13.66
CA VAL A 193 0.93 2.50 -12.60
C VAL A 193 0.35 1.22 -12.00
N LEU A 194 -0.97 1.17 -11.82
CA LEU A 194 -1.67 -0.01 -11.34
C LEU A 194 -1.32 -1.21 -12.23
N GLN A 195 -1.53 -1.13 -13.54
CA GLN A 195 -1.19 -2.19 -14.51
C GLN A 195 0.30 -2.58 -14.47
N LYS A 196 1.20 -1.61 -14.27
CA LYS A 196 2.64 -1.88 -14.15
C LYS A 196 2.99 -2.65 -12.88
N VAL A 197 2.37 -2.30 -11.76
CA VAL A 197 2.61 -2.94 -10.45
C VAL A 197 1.87 -4.28 -10.34
N THR A 198 0.80 -4.49 -11.11
CA THR A 198 -0.02 -5.70 -11.07
C THR A 198 0.22 -6.67 -12.22
N ASN A 199 1.26 -6.45 -13.04
CA ASN A 199 1.52 -7.30 -14.20
C ASN A 199 1.48 -8.79 -13.79
N LYS A 200 0.80 -9.64 -14.58
CA LYS A 200 0.58 -11.09 -14.30
C LYS A 200 1.86 -11.81 -13.86
N SER A 201 3.03 -11.39 -14.35
CA SER A 201 4.35 -11.91 -13.93
C SER A 201 4.70 -11.69 -12.44
N MET A 202 3.98 -10.83 -11.73
CA MET A 202 4.11 -10.66 -10.28
C MET A 202 3.22 -11.64 -9.50
N ILE A 203 2.11 -12.10 -10.08
CA ILE A 203 1.17 -13.02 -9.45
C ILE A 203 1.49 -14.46 -9.84
N LEU A 204 1.93 -14.70 -11.06
CA LEU A 204 2.39 -16.01 -11.51
C LEU A 204 3.83 -16.26 -11.00
N PRO A 205 4.17 -17.50 -10.58
CA PRO A 205 5.54 -17.88 -10.31
C PRO A 205 6.35 -17.77 -11.62
N LYS A 206 7.63 -17.40 -11.48
CA LYS A 206 8.56 -17.32 -12.61
C LYS A 206 8.90 -18.70 -13.15
#